data_AF-A0A1F8XFN7-F1
#
_entry.id   AF-A0A1F8XFN7-F1
#
_cell.length_a   1.000
_cell.length_b   1.000
_cell.length_c   1.000
_cell.angle_alpha   90.00
_cell.angle_beta   90.00
_cell.angle_gamma   90.00
#
_symmetry.space_group_name_H-M   'P 1'
#
loop_
_entity.id
_entity.type
_entity.pdbx_description
1 polymer ?
#
loop_
_entity_poly.entity_id
_entity_poly.type
_entity_poly.pdbx_seq_one_letter_code
_entity_poly.pdbx_strand_id
1 'polypeptide(L)'
;MMRPREIINSRKNLYLMIVGISFTALILLAFLEKYIPSNLFKPLSYGAIAVFSVGNLLLYVGIRCPKCKAIIGYAIVFSFEKVKQCPRCRIDFDENIS
;
A
#
# COMPACT_ATOMS: atom_id res chain seq x y z
N MET A 1 -0.63 -13.06 21.57
CA MET A 1 0.36 -12.79 20.51
C MET A 1 -0.40 -12.51 19.22
N MET A 2 -0.14 -11.39 18.55
CA MET A 2 -0.72 -11.11 17.22
C MET A 2 -0.05 -12.00 16.17
N ARG A 3 -0.83 -12.54 15.23
CA ARG A 3 -0.28 -13.39 14.17
C ARG A 3 0.47 -12.55 13.13
N PRO A 4 1.54 -13.06 12.51
CA PRO A 4 2.27 -12.36 11.44
C PRO A 4 1.36 -11.90 10.31
N ARG A 5 0.36 -12.73 9.95
CA ARG A 5 -0.64 -12.40 8.93
C ARG A 5 -1.48 -11.17 9.30
N GLU A 6 -1.82 -10.96 10.56
CA GLU A 6 -2.61 -9.79 11.00
C GLU A 6 -1.83 -8.50 10.84
N ILE A 7 -0.54 -8.50 11.21
CA ILE A 7 0.36 -7.34 11.05
C ILE A 7 0.51 -6.99 9.57
N ILE A 8 0.72 -8.00 8.73
CA ILE A 8 0.85 -7.84 7.28
C ILE A 8 -0.44 -7.31 6.67
N ASN A 9 -1.60 -7.91 7.00
CA ASN A 9 -2.89 -7.48 6.48
C ASN A 9 -3.26 -6.07 6.93
N SER A 10 -2.98 -5.70 8.18
CA SER A 10 -3.21 -4.34 8.68
C SER A 10 -2.43 -3.31 7.86
N ARG A 11 -1.13 -3.53 7.63
CA ARG A 11 -0.30 -2.64 6.79
C ARG A 11 -0.76 -2.61 5.35
N LYS A 12 -1.06 -3.78 4.76
CA LYS A 12 -1.58 -3.90 3.39
C LYS A 12 -2.86 -3.09 3.23
N ASN A 13 -3.83 -3.25 4.13
CA ASN A 13 -5.11 -2.57 4.06
C ASN A 13 -4.93 -1.05 4.23
N LEU A 14 -4.07 -0.61 5.15
CA LEU A 14 -3.74 0.81 5.31
C LEU A 14 -3.16 1.41 4.03
N TYR A 15 -2.16 0.76 3.43
CA TYR A 15 -1.54 1.26 2.20
C TYR A 15 -2.49 1.21 0.99
N LEU A 16 -3.30 0.16 0.87
CA LEU A 16 -4.35 0.08 -0.16
C LEU A 16 -5.40 1.18 0.03
N MET A 17 -5.77 1.51 1.27
CA MET A 17 -6.68 2.61 1.56
C MET A 17 -6.08 3.97 1.17
N ILE A 18 -4.79 4.21 1.46
CA ILE A 18 -4.09 5.43 1.02
C ILE A 18 -4.09 5.53 -0.51
N VAL A 19 -3.76 4.44 -1.21
CA VAL A 19 -3.75 4.41 -2.67
C VAL A 19 -5.16 4.60 -3.24
N GLY A 20 -6.17 3.95 -2.68
CA GLY A 20 -7.56 4.08 -3.11
C GLY A 20 -8.10 5.50 -2.93
N ILE A 21 -7.89 6.11 -1.75
CA ILE A 21 -8.32 7.49 -1.48
C ILE A 21 -7.61 8.48 -2.41
N SER A 22 -6.29 8.34 -2.56
CA SER A 22 -5.52 9.24 -3.44
C SER A 22 -5.89 9.08 -4.91
N PHE A 23 -6.19 7.86 -5.37
CA PHE A 23 -6.72 7.62 -6.71
C PHE A 23 -8.08 8.28 -6.92
N THR A 24 -9.01 8.15 -5.97
CA THR A 24 -10.31 8.83 -6.04
C THR A 24 -10.14 10.35 -6.03
N ALA A 25 -9.22 10.88 -5.22
CA ALA A 25 -8.92 12.32 -5.20
C ALA A 25 -8.36 12.81 -6.54
N LEU A 26 -7.50 12.02 -7.21
CA LEU A 26 -6.99 12.33 -8.54
C LEU A 26 -8.12 12.38 -9.59
N ILE A 27 -9.05 11.42 -9.54
CA ILE A 27 -10.23 11.42 -10.42
C ILE A 27 -11.06 12.68 -10.20
N LEU A 28 -11.36 13.01 -8.94
CA LEU A 28 -12.13 14.21 -8.60
C LEU A 28 -11.43 15.49 -9.06
N LEU A 29 -10.12 15.60 -8.86
CA LEU A 29 -9.33 16.74 -9.34
C LEU A 29 -9.39 16.83 -10.87
N ALA A 30 -9.25 15.72 -11.60
CA ALA A 30 -9.36 15.72 -13.05
C ALA A 30 -10.74 16.22 -13.54
N PHE A 31 -11.83 15.84 -12.87
CA PHE A 31 -13.17 16.38 -13.17
C PHE A 31 -13.30 17.87 -12.81
N LEU A 32 -12.64 18.31 -11.73
CA LEU A 32 -12.72 19.68 -11.23
C LEU A 32 -11.75 20.65 -11.91
N GLU A 33 -10.86 20.17 -12.79
CA GLU A 33 -9.86 21.00 -13.49
C GLU A 33 -10.48 22.23 -14.15
N LYS A 34 -11.67 22.08 -14.77
CA LYS A 34 -12.38 23.18 -15.44
C LYS A 34 -12.96 24.22 -14.47
N TYR A 35 -13.15 23.87 -13.21
CA TYR A 35 -13.84 24.68 -12.21
C TYR A 35 -12.88 25.36 -11.21
N ILE A 36 -11.60 24.95 -11.19
CA ILE A 36 -10.61 25.42 -10.23
C ILE A 36 -9.55 26.29 -10.94
N PRO A 37 -9.17 27.45 -10.36
CA PRO A 37 -8.09 28.26 -10.92
C PRO A 37 -6.76 27.49 -10.93
N SER A 38 -5.99 27.65 -12.01
CA SER A 38 -4.75 26.91 -12.28
C SER A 38 -3.69 27.02 -11.17
N ASN A 39 -3.64 28.17 -10.48
CA ASN A 39 -2.74 28.41 -9.35
C ASN A 39 -3.03 27.51 -8.14
N LEU A 40 -4.29 27.07 -7.98
CA LEU A 40 -4.71 26.15 -6.93
C LEU A 40 -4.71 24.70 -7.42
N PHE A 41 -5.11 24.48 -8.69
CA PHE A 41 -5.18 23.15 -9.28
C PHE A 41 -3.82 22.46 -9.34
N LYS A 42 -2.77 23.14 -9.82
CA LYS A 42 -1.42 22.57 -9.96
C LYS A 42 -0.83 22.03 -8.64
N PRO A 43 -0.75 22.80 -7.54
CA PRO A 43 -0.20 22.27 -6.29
C PRO A 43 -1.05 21.13 -5.72
N LEU A 44 -2.38 21.19 -5.85
CA LEU A 44 -3.27 20.11 -5.41
C LEU A 44 -3.06 18.83 -6.22
N SER A 45 -2.95 18.94 -7.55
CA SER A 45 -2.70 17.79 -8.41
C SER A 45 -1.31 17.20 -8.18
N TYR A 46 -0.26 18.02 -8.06
CA TYR A 46 1.07 17.52 -7.70
C TYR A 46 1.10 16.85 -6.32
N GLY A 47 0.41 17.42 -5.33
CA GLY A 47 0.26 16.82 -4.01
C GLY A 47 -0.45 15.46 -4.06
N ALA A 48 -1.57 15.38 -4.77
CA ALA A 48 -2.32 14.14 -4.95
C ALA A 48 -1.50 13.06 -5.69
N ILE A 49 -0.78 13.44 -6.75
CA ILE A 49 0.12 12.54 -7.48
C ILE A 49 1.23 12.04 -6.55
N ALA A 50 1.87 12.93 -5.78
CA ALA A 50 2.92 12.55 -4.85
C ALA A 50 2.41 11.55 -3.79
N VAL A 51 1.26 11.81 -3.18
CA VAL A 51 0.65 10.88 -2.21
C VAL A 51 0.31 9.54 -2.85
N PHE A 52 -0.24 9.54 -4.06
CA PHE A 52 -0.55 8.31 -4.79
C PHE A 52 0.73 7.51 -5.09
N SER A 53 1.78 8.16 -5.60
CA SER A 53 3.07 7.51 -5.87
C SER A 53 3.71 6.95 -4.60
N VAL A 54 3.70 7.70 -3.49
CA VAL A 54 4.23 7.25 -2.20
C VAL A 54 3.41 6.09 -1.64
N GLY A 55 2.08 6.15 -1.74
CA GLY A 55 1.20 5.05 -1.33
C GLY A 55 1.50 3.76 -2.09
N ASN A 56 1.70 3.86 -3.40
CA ASN A 56 2.12 2.72 -4.22
C ASN A 56 3.50 2.21 -3.78
N LEU A 57 4.49 3.09 -3.58
CA LEU A 57 5.81 2.71 -3.11
C LEU A 57 5.73 1.94 -1.76
N LEU A 58 4.89 2.39 -0.83
CA LEU A 58 4.67 1.71 0.46
C LEU A 58 4.06 0.31 0.29
N LEU A 59 3.18 0.08 -0.68
CA LEU A 59 2.69 -1.26 -1.01
C LEU A 59 3.84 -2.17 -1.46
N TYR A 60 4.81 -1.65 -2.21
CA TYR A 60 5.97 -2.43 -2.66
C TYR A 60 6.98 -2.69 -1.54
N VAL A 61 7.44 -1.65 -0.82
CA VAL A 61 8.60 -1.75 0.11
C VAL A 61 8.24 -1.75 1.60
N GLY A 62 7.04 -1.29 1.96
CA GLY A 62 6.58 -1.14 3.35
C GLY A 62 6.07 -2.43 3.97
N ILE A 63 5.58 -3.36 3.16
CA ILE A 63 5.14 -4.68 3.62
C ILE A 63 6.37 -5.59 3.69
N ARG A 64 6.80 -5.88 4.93
CA ARG A 64 7.98 -6.68 5.23
C ARG A 64 7.63 -7.87 6.11
N CYS A 65 8.35 -8.96 5.96
CA CYS A 65 8.25 -10.12 6.85
C CYS A 65 8.66 -9.71 8.27
N PRO A 66 7.85 -10.00 9.32
CA PRO A 66 8.19 -9.62 10.69
C PRO A 66 9.44 -10.34 11.24
N LYS A 67 9.75 -11.55 10.73
CA LYS A 67 10.91 -12.34 11.17
C LYS A 67 12.22 -11.93 10.49
N CYS A 68 12.27 -11.98 9.16
CA CYS A 68 13.51 -11.74 8.41
C CYS A 68 13.63 -10.33 7.82
N LYS A 69 12.63 -9.45 8.05
CA LYS A 69 12.55 -8.07 7.52
C LYS A 69 12.63 -7.96 5.99
N ALA A 70 12.57 -9.08 5.26
CA ALA A 70 12.55 -9.10 3.80
C ALA A 70 11.29 -8.42 3.28
N ILE A 71 11.43 -7.66 2.19
CA ILE A 71 10.31 -7.03 1.49
C ILE A 71 9.49 -8.12 0.83
N ILE A 72 8.20 -8.17 1.14
CA ILE A 72 7.24 -9.16 0.62
C ILE A 72 6.01 -8.50 0.01
N GLY A 73 5.97 -7.16 -0.06
CA GLY A 73 4.84 -6.40 -0.58
C GLY A 73 4.43 -6.80 -1.98
N TYR A 74 5.40 -6.94 -2.90
CA TYR A 74 5.12 -7.41 -4.25
C TYR A 74 4.41 -8.78 -4.27
N ALA A 75 4.96 -9.75 -3.53
CA ALA A 75 4.39 -11.08 -3.46
C ALA A 75 3.00 -11.08 -2.81
N ILE A 76 2.71 -10.20 -1.86
CA ILE A 76 1.43 -10.19 -1.13
C ILE A 76 0.34 -9.38 -1.84
N VAL A 77 0.72 -8.33 -2.55
CA VAL A 77 -0.23 -7.44 -3.23
C VAL A 77 -0.61 -7.99 -4.61
N PHE A 78 0.33 -8.62 -5.32
CA PHE A 78 0.13 -9.09 -6.70
C PHE A 78 -0.05 -10.61 -6.84
N SER A 79 0.04 -11.40 -5.77
CA SER A 79 -0.31 -12.82 -5.85
C SER A 79 -1.82 -13.01 -5.84
N PHE A 80 -2.33 -13.71 -6.85
CA PHE A 80 -3.74 -14.14 -6.90
C PHE A 80 -4.06 -15.14 -5.78
N GLU A 81 -3.07 -15.90 -5.31
CA GLU A 81 -3.19 -16.82 -4.19
C GLU A 81 -2.75 -16.18 -2.87
N LYS A 82 -3.41 -16.55 -1.77
CA LYS A 82 -3.00 -16.14 -0.42
C LYS A 82 -1.60 -16.70 -0.13
N VAL A 83 -0.57 -15.84 -0.14
CA VAL A 83 0.77 -16.22 0.31
C VAL A 83 0.67 -16.78 1.74
N LYS A 84 1.01 -18.06 1.91
CA LYS A 84 1.05 -18.74 3.21
C LYS A 84 2.39 -18.57 3.91
N GLN A 85 3.48 -18.59 3.15
CA GLN A 85 4.84 -18.56 3.70
C GLN A 85 5.67 -17.40 3.16
N CYS A 86 6.61 -16.92 3.96
CA CYS A 86 7.58 -15.94 3.49
C CYS A 86 8.51 -16.57 2.43
N PRO A 87 8.68 -15.97 1.24
CA PRO A 87 9.51 -16.54 0.18
C PRO A 87 11.00 -16.65 0.57
N ARG A 88 11.46 -15.86 1.56
CA ARG A 88 12.86 -15.85 1.97
C ARG A 88 13.15 -16.77 3.15
N CYS A 89 12.38 -16.68 4.24
CA CYS A 89 12.64 -17.46 5.45
C CYS A 89 11.67 -18.63 5.65
N ARG A 90 10.75 -18.87 4.70
CA ARG A 90 9.75 -19.96 4.69
C ARG A 90 8.90 -20.06 5.95
N ILE A 91 8.85 -19.02 6.77
CA ILE A 91 7.96 -18.99 7.94
C ILE A 91 6.51 -18.94 7.47
N ASP A 92 5.66 -19.74 8.09
CA ASP A 92 4.23 -19.68 7.91
C ASP A 92 3.67 -18.43 8.59
N PHE A 93 2.86 -17.65 7.86
CA PHE A 93 2.23 -16.45 8.40
C PHE A 93 1.02 -16.75 9.29
N ASP A 94 0.49 -17.98 9.23
CA ASP A 94 -0.63 -18.46 10.05
C ASP A 94 -0.17 -19.07 11.39
N GLU A 95 1.11 -19.44 11.51
CA GLU A 95 1.68 -19.95 12.75
C GLU A 95 2.00 -18.81 13.74
N ASN A 96 1.82 -19.08 15.04
CA ASN A 96 2.22 -18.17 16.09
C ASN A 96 3.76 -18.13 16.13
N ILE A 97 4.36 -16.95 15.96
CA ILE A 97 5.78 -16.76 16.23
C ILE A 97 5.94 -16.79 17.75
N SER A 98 6.53 -17.87 18.26
CA SER A 98 7.00 -17.97 19.65
C SER A 98 8.29 -17.17 19.84
#